data_AF-A0A540MQT6-F1
#
_entry.id   AF-A0A540MQT6-F1
#
_cell.length_a   1.000
_cell.length_b   1.000
_cell.length_c   1.000
_cell.angle_alpha   90.00
_cell.angle_beta   90.00
_cell.angle_gamma   90.00
#
_symmetry.space_group_name_H-M   'P 1'
#
loop_
_entity.id
_entity.type
_entity.pdbx_description
1 polymer ?
#
loop_
_entity_poly.entity_id
_entity_poly.type
_entity_poly.pdbx_seq_one_letter_code
_entity_poly.pdbx_strand_id
1 'polypeptide(L)'
;MEIEQKQEEVIDHYVKQASSLDGSALGPLVAEVTSHPALFAFSDIIAVPNVLQELDVINVRELEDFLINECMYAGIIRGKLDQLRKCFEVQFAGGRDLRPGQLGSMIQTLSNWLDTSSNLLISIQEKMK
;
A
#
# COMPACT_ATOMS: atom_id res chain seq x y z
N MET A 1 -3.87 -3.81 -17.12
CA MET A 1 -3.69 -3.19 -18.45
C MET A 1 -4.28 -1.79 -18.68
N GLU A 2 -4.97 -1.14 -17.73
CA GLU A 2 -4.98 0.35 -17.69
C GLU A 2 -4.08 0.89 -16.56
N ILE A 3 -4.04 0.18 -15.44
CA ILE A 3 -3.21 0.52 -14.26
C ILE A 3 -1.72 0.41 -14.60
N GLU A 4 -1.29 -0.67 -15.26
CA GLU A 4 0.12 -0.87 -15.68
C GLU A 4 0.56 0.17 -16.71
N GLN A 5 -0.32 0.56 -17.63
CA GLN A 5 -0.02 1.56 -18.65
C GLN A 5 0.11 2.96 -18.04
N LYS A 6 -0.78 3.29 -17.08
CA LYS A 6 -0.68 4.50 -16.27
C LYS A 6 0.55 4.51 -15.36
N GLN A 7 0.99 3.36 -14.86
CA GLN A 7 2.23 3.24 -14.09
C GLN A 7 3.46 3.50 -14.96
N GLU A 8 3.51 2.93 -16.15
CA GLU A 8 4.60 3.12 -17.10
C GLU A 8 4.80 4.60 -17.47
N GLU A 9 3.71 5.32 -17.76
CA GLU A 9 3.75 6.76 -18.05
C GLU A 9 4.27 7.59 -16.86
N VAL A 10 3.85 7.23 -15.64
CA VAL A 10 4.28 7.93 -14.41
C VAL A 10 5.75 7.62 -14.11
N ILE A 11 6.20 6.37 -14.30
CA ILE A 11 7.60 5.99 -14.14
C ILE A 11 8.47 6.78 -15.13
N ASP A 12 8.08 6.81 -16.42
CA ASP A 12 8.84 7.52 -17.45
C ASP A 12 8.92 9.03 -17.19
N HIS A 13 7.85 9.63 -16.66
CA HIS A 13 7.84 11.02 -16.21
C HIS A 13 8.88 11.29 -15.11
N TYR A 14 8.88 10.49 -14.04
CA TYR A 14 9.81 10.67 -12.92
C TYR A 14 11.25 10.31 -13.27
N VAL A 15 11.47 9.34 -14.17
CA VAL A 15 12.80 9.01 -14.70
C VAL A 15 13.37 10.17 -15.51
N LYS A 16 12.55 10.81 -16.36
CA LYS A 16 12.95 12.02 -17.11
C LYS A 16 13.29 13.18 -16.18
N GLN A 17 12.50 13.41 -15.13
CA GLN A 17 12.80 14.42 -14.12
C GLN A 17 14.07 14.10 -13.32
N ALA A 18 14.29 12.85 -12.94
CA ALA A 18 15.52 12.45 -12.26
C ALA A 18 16.75 12.64 -13.14
N SER A 19 16.64 12.40 -14.45
CA SER A 19 17.75 12.57 -15.39
C SER A 19 18.19 14.01 -15.65
N SER A 20 17.40 15.00 -15.22
CA SER A 20 17.71 16.43 -15.35
C SER A 20 18.06 17.12 -14.03
N LEU A 21 18.11 16.38 -12.92
CA LEU A 21 18.35 16.90 -11.58
C LEU A 21 19.64 16.33 -10.99
N ASP A 22 20.41 17.20 -10.32
CA ASP A 22 21.69 16.85 -9.70
C ASP A 22 21.64 16.98 -8.17
N GLY A 23 22.29 16.06 -7.46
CA GLY A 23 22.59 16.18 -6.04
C GLY A 23 21.36 16.38 -5.13
N SER A 24 21.34 17.51 -4.39
CA SER A 24 20.35 17.77 -3.33
C SER A 24 18.91 17.94 -3.83
N ALA A 25 18.69 18.16 -5.13
CA ALA A 25 17.35 18.30 -5.71
C ALA A 25 16.63 16.94 -5.92
N LEU A 26 17.35 15.82 -5.84
CA LEU A 26 16.78 14.48 -5.96
C LEU A 26 16.04 14.03 -4.69
N GLY A 27 16.39 14.55 -3.51
CA GLY A 27 15.73 14.20 -2.26
C GLY A 27 14.21 14.46 -2.27
N PRO A 28 13.77 15.69 -2.61
CA PRO A 28 12.35 16.00 -2.80
C PRO A 28 11.68 15.12 -3.86
N LEU A 29 12.37 14.83 -4.97
CA LEU A 29 11.83 13.97 -6.03
C LEU A 29 11.59 12.54 -5.53
N VAL A 30 12.53 11.96 -4.77
CA VAL A 30 12.36 10.62 -4.19
C VAL A 30 11.20 10.60 -3.19
N ALA A 31 11.04 11.63 -2.38
CA ALA A 31 9.90 11.74 -1.48
C ALA A 31 8.56 11.82 -2.25
N GLU A 32 8.54 12.53 -3.38
CA GLU A 32 7.37 12.64 -4.25
C GLU A 32 7.04 11.31 -4.95
N VAL A 33 8.04 10.65 -5.54
CA VAL A 33 7.93 9.34 -6.21
C VAL A 33 7.42 8.27 -5.25
N THR A 34 7.97 8.22 -4.04
CA THR A 34 7.58 7.23 -3.02
C THR A 34 6.21 7.51 -2.40
N SER A 35 5.72 8.74 -2.49
CA SER A 35 4.37 9.13 -2.07
C SER A 35 3.34 8.96 -3.19
N HIS A 36 3.77 8.67 -4.42
CA HIS A 36 2.87 8.61 -5.56
C HIS A 36 2.05 7.30 -5.53
N PRO A 37 0.71 7.36 -5.39
CA PRO A 37 -0.13 6.19 -5.14
C PRO A 37 -0.19 5.20 -6.30
N ALA A 38 0.21 5.60 -7.51
CA ALA A 38 0.36 4.70 -8.64
C ALA A 38 1.71 3.95 -8.65
N LEU A 39 2.77 4.50 -8.04
CA LEU A 39 4.12 3.90 -8.06
C LEU A 39 4.40 3.06 -6.82
N PHE A 40 3.90 3.52 -5.68
CA PHE A 40 3.99 2.84 -4.39
C PHE A 40 2.58 2.66 -3.83
N ALA A 41 1.92 1.59 -4.24
CA ALA A 41 0.73 1.09 -3.56
C ALA A 41 1.12 -0.16 -2.79
N PHE A 42 1.38 -0.02 -1.49
CA PHE A 42 1.27 -1.16 -0.58
C PHE A 42 -0.23 -1.43 -0.40
N SER A 43 -0.78 -2.25 -1.29
CA SER A 43 -2.12 -2.78 -1.11
C SER A 43 -2.05 -4.30 -0.98
N ASP A 44 -2.50 -4.81 0.15
CA ASP A 44 -2.70 -6.24 0.27
C ASP A 44 -3.88 -6.65 -0.60
N ILE A 45 -3.70 -7.68 -1.41
CA ILE A 45 -4.73 -8.19 -2.31
C ILE A 45 -5.40 -9.38 -1.63
N ILE A 46 -6.66 -9.20 -1.26
CA ILE A 46 -7.47 -10.28 -0.68
C ILE A 46 -8.37 -10.85 -1.78
N ALA A 47 -8.28 -12.15 -2.02
CA ALA A 47 -9.13 -12.83 -2.98
C ALA A 47 -10.58 -12.90 -2.45
N VAL A 48 -11.56 -12.46 -3.24
CA VAL A 48 -12.99 -12.50 -2.91
C VAL A 48 -13.45 -13.91 -2.50
N PRO A 49 -13.03 -15.01 -3.16
CA PRO A 49 -13.39 -16.37 -2.73
C PRO A 49 -12.99 -16.70 -1.29
N ASN A 50 -11.85 -16.20 -0.82
CA ASN A 50 -11.41 -16.44 0.55
C ASN A 50 -12.32 -15.71 1.54
N VAL A 51 -12.71 -14.47 1.22
CA VAL A 51 -13.58 -13.67 2.09
C VAL A 51 -14.98 -14.28 2.16
N LEU A 52 -15.51 -14.77 1.04
CA LEU A 52 -16.79 -15.50 1.01
C LEU A 52 -16.75 -16.71 1.93
N GLN A 53 -15.68 -17.50 1.88
CA GLN A 53 -15.51 -18.69 2.71
C GLN A 53 -15.38 -18.34 4.20
N GLU A 54 -14.53 -17.38 4.54
CA GLU A 54 -14.26 -17.00 5.94
C GLU A 54 -15.46 -16.31 6.61
N LEU A 55 -16.27 -15.59 5.84
CA LEU A 55 -17.50 -14.94 6.32
C LEU A 55 -18.76 -15.79 6.14
N ASP A 56 -18.65 -16.99 5.56
CA ASP A 56 -19.77 -17.89 5.23
C ASP A 56 -20.89 -17.20 4.40
N VAL A 57 -20.47 -16.35 3.45
CA VAL A 57 -21.38 -15.63 2.54
C VAL A 57 -21.47 -16.37 1.21
N ILE A 58 -22.69 -16.54 0.72
CA ILE A 58 -22.99 -17.44 -0.40
C ILE A 58 -22.77 -16.76 -1.76
N ASN A 59 -22.91 -15.43 -1.82
CA ASN A 59 -22.87 -14.70 -3.08
C ASN A 59 -22.00 -13.43 -3.00
N VAL A 60 -21.37 -13.09 -4.12
CA VAL A 60 -20.45 -11.95 -4.23
C VAL A 60 -21.17 -10.62 -3.94
N ARG A 61 -22.44 -10.50 -4.32
CA ARG A 61 -23.20 -9.25 -4.16
C ARG A 61 -23.42 -8.90 -2.69
N GLU A 62 -23.81 -9.87 -1.88
CA GLU A 62 -23.99 -9.71 -0.44
C GLU A 62 -22.68 -9.37 0.25
N LEU A 63 -21.57 -9.97 -0.19
CA LEU A 63 -20.25 -9.59 0.28
C LEU A 63 -19.89 -8.15 -0.10
N GLU A 64 -20.12 -7.74 -1.34
CA GLU A 64 -19.87 -6.37 -1.80
C GLU A 64 -20.71 -5.36 -1.01
N ASP A 65 -22.01 -5.64 -0.84
CA ASP A 65 -22.92 -4.80 -0.07
C ASP A 65 -22.47 -4.68 1.39
N PHE A 66 -22.02 -5.77 2.01
CA PHE A 66 -21.46 -5.76 3.36
C PHE A 66 -20.15 -4.96 3.45
N LEU A 67 -19.19 -5.21 2.55
CA LEU A 67 -17.91 -4.51 2.54
C LEU A 67 -18.10 -3.00 2.33
N ILE A 68 -19.01 -2.60 1.46
CA ILE A 68 -19.28 -1.18 1.18
C ILE A 68 -20.00 -0.56 2.38
N ASN A 69 -21.18 -1.08 2.75
CA ASN A 69 -22.09 -0.42 3.70
C ASN A 69 -21.63 -0.55 5.16
N GLU A 70 -21.12 -1.70 5.56
CA GLU A 70 -20.79 -1.96 6.96
C GLU A 70 -19.31 -1.70 7.27
N CYS A 71 -18.40 -1.91 6.31
CA CYS A 71 -16.97 -1.79 6.55
C CYS A 71 -16.35 -0.49 6.02
N MET A 72 -16.59 -0.13 4.76
CA MET A 72 -16.00 1.08 4.14
C MET A 72 -16.68 2.35 4.64
N TYR A 73 -18.00 2.40 4.66
CA TYR A 73 -18.74 3.56 5.17
C TYR A 73 -18.48 3.81 6.66
N ALA A 74 -18.31 2.75 7.46
CA ALA A 74 -17.90 2.86 8.86
C ALA A 74 -16.42 3.28 9.05
N GLY A 75 -15.63 3.32 7.97
CA GLY A 75 -14.21 3.70 8.01
C GLY A 75 -13.29 2.61 8.58
N ILE A 76 -13.76 1.37 8.70
CA ILE A 76 -12.98 0.24 9.22
C ILE A 76 -11.94 -0.19 8.20
N ILE A 77 -12.30 -0.20 6.92
CA ILE A 77 -11.40 -0.54 5.81
C ILE A 77 -11.50 0.53 4.71
N ARG A 78 -10.41 0.72 3.95
CA ARG A 78 -10.42 1.46 2.69
C ARG A 78 -9.71 0.64 1.63
N GLY A 79 -10.24 0.67 0.41
CA GLY A 79 -9.71 -0.14 -0.67
C GLY A 79 -10.59 -0.09 -1.91
N LYS A 80 -10.24 -0.91 -2.89
CA LYS A 80 -10.97 -1.02 -4.15
C LYS A 80 -11.39 -2.46 -4.41
N LEU A 81 -12.67 -2.65 -4.73
CA LEU A 81 -13.18 -3.92 -5.23
C LEU A 81 -12.88 -4.02 -6.74
N ASP A 82 -12.16 -5.06 -7.14
CA ASP A 82 -11.92 -5.41 -8.54
C ASP A 82 -12.71 -6.67 -8.89
N GLN A 83 -13.84 -6.48 -9.58
CA GLN A 83 -14.73 -7.56 -9.95
C GLN A 83 -14.15 -8.47 -11.05
N LEU A 84 -13.30 -7.93 -11.92
CA LEU A 84 -12.66 -8.70 -12.99
C LEU A 84 -11.63 -9.66 -12.40
N ARG A 85 -10.82 -9.17 -11.45
CA ARG A 85 -9.78 -9.95 -10.77
C ARG A 85 -10.32 -10.75 -9.58
N LYS A 86 -11.57 -10.52 -9.18
CA LYS A 86 -12.21 -11.11 -8.00
C LYS A 86 -11.37 -10.90 -6.75
N CYS A 87 -10.90 -9.68 -6.53
CA CYS A 87 -10.11 -9.33 -5.37
C CYS A 87 -10.49 -7.96 -4.79
N PHE A 88 -10.17 -7.80 -3.52
CA PHE A 88 -10.26 -6.54 -2.81
C PHE A 88 -8.83 -6.04 -2.54
N GLU A 89 -8.50 -4.88 -3.10
CA GLU A 89 -7.23 -4.20 -2.89
C GLU A 89 -7.35 -3.34 -1.63
N VAL A 90 -6.75 -3.80 -0.53
CA VAL A 90 -6.80 -3.13 0.77
C VAL A 90 -5.76 -2.01 0.80
N GLN A 91 -6.20 -0.77 0.96
CA GLN A 91 -5.32 0.39 1.15
C GLN A 91 -5.15 0.74 2.64
N PHE A 92 -6.15 0.40 3.44
CA PHE A 92 -6.14 0.62 4.88
C PHE A 92 -7.07 -0.39 5.56
N ALA A 93 -6.66 -0.87 6.74
CA ALA A 93 -7.50 -1.61 7.64
C ALA A 93 -7.25 -1.14 9.08
N GLY A 94 -8.31 -0.85 9.82
CA GLY A 94 -8.23 -0.53 11.24
C GLY A 94 -7.79 -1.73 12.06
N GLY A 95 -6.89 -1.52 13.03
CA GLY A 95 -6.52 -2.54 14.00
C GLY A 95 -7.70 -2.87 14.91
N ARG A 96 -8.25 -4.08 14.81
CA ARG A 96 -9.44 -4.49 15.57
C ARG A 96 -9.11 -5.05 16.95
N ASP A 97 -8.19 -6.01 17.02
CA ASP A 97 -7.89 -6.77 18.24
C ASP A 97 -6.38 -6.80 18.49
N LEU A 98 -5.98 -6.64 19.75
CA LEU A 98 -4.62 -6.93 20.22
C LEU A 98 -4.65 -8.23 21.02
N ARG A 99 -4.02 -9.29 20.51
CA ARG A 99 -3.89 -10.56 21.24
C ARG A 99 -2.73 -10.46 22.25
N PRO A 100 -2.82 -11.14 23.41
CA PRO A 100 -1.71 -11.19 24.38
C PRO A 100 -0.39 -11.60 23.71
N GLY A 101 0.67 -10.85 23.96
CA GLY A 101 2.01 -11.09 23.38
C GLY A 101 2.28 -10.42 22.02
N GLN A 102 1.26 -9.91 21.31
CA GLN A 102 1.48 -9.24 20.01
C GLN A 102 2.14 -7.87 20.13
N LEU A 103 1.97 -7.16 21.26
CA LEU A 103 2.53 -5.83 21.46
C LEU A 103 4.06 -5.81 21.32
N GLY A 104 4.75 -6.80 21.87
CA GLY A 104 6.21 -6.91 21.75
C GLY A 104 6.65 -7.10 20.30
N SER A 105 5.94 -7.94 19.55
CA SER A 105 6.19 -8.13 18.12
C SER A 105 5.93 -6.85 17.32
N MET A 106 4.88 -6.10 17.64
CA MET A 106 4.59 -4.82 16.97
C MET A 106 5.70 -3.80 17.20
N ILE A 107 6.16 -3.66 18.45
CA ILE A 107 7.28 -2.79 18.80
C ILE A 107 8.52 -3.19 18.01
N GLN A 108 8.86 -4.49 17.99
CA GLN A 108 10.04 -4.98 17.27
C GLN A 108 9.95 -4.71 15.77
N THR A 109 8.80 -4.95 15.13
CA THR A 109 8.60 -4.69 13.70
C THR A 109 8.77 -3.20 13.38
N LEU A 110 8.19 -2.33 14.21
CA LEU A 110 8.31 -0.87 14.03
C LEU A 110 9.75 -0.38 14.25
N SER A 111 10.45 -0.90 15.25
CA SER A 111 11.88 -0.61 15.48
C SER A 111 12.73 -1.04 14.29
N ASN A 112 12.54 -2.27 13.80
CA ASN A 112 13.27 -2.77 12.63
C ASN A 112 12.99 -1.93 11.38
N TRP A 113 11.75 -1.50 11.18
CA TRP A 113 11.39 -0.63 10.07
C TRP A 113 12.08 0.74 10.20
N LEU A 114 12.06 1.36 11.38
CA LEU A 114 12.75 2.62 11.65
C LEU A 114 14.26 2.53 11.38
N ASP A 115 14.90 1.47 11.85
CA ASP A 115 16.33 1.23 11.64
C ASP A 115 16.64 1.04 10.16
N THR A 116 15.83 0.25 9.45
CA THR A 116 15.97 0.00 8.02
C THR A 116 15.83 1.29 7.21
N SER A 117 14.80 2.09 7.50
CA SER A 117 14.57 3.39 6.85
C SER A 117 15.70 4.37 7.15
N SER A 118 16.21 4.41 8.38
CA SER A 118 17.34 5.26 8.75
C SER A 118 18.63 4.87 8.01
N ASN A 119 18.92 3.57 7.94
CA ASN A 119 20.08 3.04 7.21
C ASN A 119 19.97 3.30 5.70
N LEU A 120 18.76 3.19 5.12
CA LEU A 120 18.52 3.52 3.73
C LEU A 120 18.79 4.99 3.46
N LEU A 121 18.31 5.90 4.32
CA LEU A 121 18.57 7.34 4.20
C LEU A 121 20.06 7.66 4.28
N ILE A 122 20.80 7.05 5.22
CA ILE A 122 22.26 7.20 5.33
C ILE A 122 22.94 6.70 4.05
N SER A 123 22.56 5.53 3.55
CA SER A 123 23.14 4.94 2.33
C SER A 123 22.91 5.82 1.10
N ILE A 124 21.73 6.43 0.98
CA ILE A 124 21.43 7.39 -0.08
C ILE A 124 22.29 8.65 0.09
N GLN A 125 22.40 9.20 1.31
CA GLN A 125 23.24 10.36 1.59
C GLN A 125 24.73 10.12 1.28
N GLU A 126 25.25 8.93 1.57
CA GLU A 126 26.63 8.56 1.27
C GLU A 126 26.88 8.42 -0.23
N LYS A 127 25.92 7.85 -0.99
CA LYS A 127 26.03 7.73 -2.45
C LYS A 127 25.86 9.05 -3.22
N MET A 128 25.30 10.07 -2.56
CA MET A 128 25.17 11.42 -3.12
C MET A 128 26.37 12.33 -2.80
N LYS A 129 27.38 11.83 -2.07
CA LYS A 129 28.70 12.46 -1.94
C LYS A 129 29.65 11.96 -3.03
#